data_AF-A0A6A4YYR4-F1
#
_entry.id   AF-A0A6A4YYR4-F1
#
_cell.length_a   1.000
_cell.length_b   1.000
_cell.length_c   1.000
_cell.angle_alpha   90.00
_cell.angle_beta   90.00
_cell.angle_gamma   90.00
#
_symmetry.space_group_name_H-M   'P 1'
#
loop_
_entity.id
_entity.type
_entity.pdbx_description
1 polymer ?
#
loop_
_entity_poly.entity_id
_entity_poly.type
_entity_poly.pdbx_seq_one_letter_code
_entity_poly.pdbx_strand_id
1 'polypeptide(L)'
;QSCSFLRDVDFVGNDIKSTRQANPGDCCADCRATKGCNVYNWDQGVCYLKTKRGQAFPAPGTVSGVLSNDPTTLTPTPPMIGTCSVVTGVDYPGNDIKATLQHDATKCCSDCQATPGCQLYNWFDGVCYLKSKQGPATPLAGAVSGVVSYKPVPTPSPPPVPTP
;
A
#
# COMPACT_ATOMS: atom_id res chain seq x y z
N GLN A 1 -7.00 -20.24 -1.02
CA GLN A 1 -6.68 -18.92 -1.60
C GLN A 1 -7.47 -17.86 -0.84
N SER A 2 -6.77 -17.00 -0.10
CA SER A 2 -7.35 -15.85 0.63
C SER A 2 -7.16 -14.56 -0.19
N CYS A 3 -7.96 -13.52 0.07
CA CYS A 3 -7.77 -12.21 -0.56
C CYS A 3 -7.32 -11.17 0.45
N SER A 4 -6.28 -10.43 0.10
CA SER A 4 -5.85 -9.21 0.81
C SER A 4 -6.38 -7.99 0.08
N PHE A 5 -6.98 -7.03 0.80
CA PHE A 5 -7.59 -5.84 0.23
C PHE A 5 -6.70 -4.61 0.39
N LEU A 6 -6.65 -3.76 -0.65
CA LEU A 6 -6.04 -2.44 -0.62
C LEU A 6 -7.08 -1.41 -1.04
N ARG A 7 -7.38 -0.44 -0.18
CA ARG A 7 -8.31 0.66 -0.49
C ARG A 7 -7.63 1.80 -1.22
N ASP A 8 -8.39 2.47 -2.06
CA ASP A 8 -8.02 3.67 -2.82
C ASP A 8 -6.84 3.43 -3.77
N VAL A 9 -6.77 2.23 -4.32
CA VAL A 9 -5.68 1.77 -5.20
C VAL A 9 -6.29 1.09 -6.42
N ASP A 10 -5.74 1.42 -7.59
CA ASP A 10 -5.95 0.69 -8.83
C ASP A 10 -4.64 0.10 -9.35
N PHE A 11 -4.67 -1.19 -9.72
CA PHE A 11 -3.55 -1.85 -10.38
C PHE A 11 -3.74 -1.78 -11.89
N VAL A 12 -3.06 -0.87 -12.56
CA VAL A 12 -3.34 -0.61 -13.98
C VAL A 12 -2.96 -1.80 -14.88
N GLY A 13 -3.87 -2.13 -15.80
CA GLY A 13 -3.72 -3.13 -16.85
C GLY A 13 -3.80 -4.58 -16.38
N ASN A 14 -3.39 -5.50 -17.27
CA ASN A 14 -3.43 -6.95 -17.06
C ASN A 14 -4.84 -7.55 -16.88
N ASP A 15 -5.88 -6.85 -17.31
CA ASP A 15 -7.27 -7.28 -17.24
C ASP A 15 -7.53 -8.54 -18.08
N ILE A 16 -8.24 -9.48 -17.47
CA ILE A 16 -8.73 -10.72 -18.09
C ILE A 16 -10.16 -10.50 -18.56
N LYS A 17 -11.01 -10.03 -17.65
CA LYS A 17 -12.43 -9.74 -17.85
C LYS A 17 -12.95 -8.88 -16.71
N SER A 18 -14.15 -8.34 -16.88
CA SER A 18 -14.89 -7.68 -15.81
C SER A 18 -16.15 -8.46 -15.41
N THR A 19 -16.52 -8.34 -14.14
CA THR A 19 -17.80 -8.79 -13.57
C THR A 19 -18.43 -7.65 -12.78
N ARG A 20 -19.66 -7.85 -12.25
CA ARG A 20 -20.35 -6.86 -11.43
C ARG A 20 -20.67 -7.46 -10.08
N GLN A 21 -20.30 -6.75 -9.02
CA GLN A 21 -20.56 -7.15 -7.63
C GLN A 21 -20.79 -5.92 -6.77
N ALA A 22 -21.73 -6.02 -5.83
CA ALA A 22 -22.04 -4.93 -4.91
C ALA A 22 -20.85 -4.59 -3.99
N ASN A 23 -20.05 -5.59 -3.62
CA ASN A 23 -19.00 -5.44 -2.62
C ASN A 23 -17.66 -5.98 -3.16
N PRO A 24 -16.52 -5.38 -2.78
CA PRO A 24 -15.20 -5.85 -3.22
C PRO A 24 -14.86 -7.26 -2.72
N GLY A 25 -15.47 -7.70 -1.60
CA GLY A 25 -15.33 -9.08 -1.10
C GLY A 25 -15.82 -10.14 -2.08
N ASP A 26 -16.84 -9.82 -2.87
CA ASP A 26 -17.42 -10.76 -3.84
C ASP A 26 -16.56 -10.83 -5.11
N CYS A 27 -15.86 -9.75 -5.48
CA CYS A 27 -14.85 -9.79 -6.56
C CYS A 27 -13.73 -10.79 -6.29
N CYS A 28 -13.41 -11.04 -5.02
CA CYS A 28 -12.47 -12.09 -4.64
C CYS A 28 -12.98 -13.48 -5.05
N ALA A 29 -14.28 -13.75 -4.90
CA ALA A 29 -14.87 -15.01 -5.35
C ALA A 29 -14.81 -15.14 -6.87
N ASP A 30 -15.14 -14.07 -7.59
CA ASP A 30 -15.07 -14.03 -9.06
C ASP A 30 -13.65 -14.26 -9.57
N CYS A 31 -12.65 -13.66 -8.90
CA CYS A 31 -11.25 -13.89 -9.24
C CYS A 31 -10.82 -15.33 -8.94
N ARG A 32 -11.23 -15.93 -7.82
CA ARG A 32 -10.93 -17.35 -7.52
C ARG A 32 -11.53 -18.31 -8.55
N ALA A 33 -12.70 -17.98 -9.06
CA ALA A 33 -13.38 -18.77 -10.09
C ALA A 33 -12.79 -18.54 -11.51
N THR A 34 -11.97 -17.50 -11.68
CA THR A 34 -11.40 -17.13 -12.98
C THR A 34 -9.98 -17.65 -13.11
N LYS A 35 -9.78 -18.63 -13.99
CA LYS A 35 -8.45 -19.19 -14.26
C LYS A 35 -7.47 -18.09 -14.66
N GLY A 36 -6.33 -18.05 -13.96
CA GLY A 36 -5.28 -17.07 -14.20
C GLY A 36 -5.48 -15.72 -13.51
N CYS A 37 -6.59 -15.51 -12.78
CA CYS A 37 -6.77 -14.29 -11.99
C CYS A 37 -5.98 -14.38 -10.68
N ASN A 38 -5.12 -13.39 -10.44
CA ASN A 38 -4.35 -13.27 -9.20
C ASN A 38 -4.62 -11.94 -8.48
N VAL A 39 -5.23 -10.98 -9.17
CA VAL A 39 -5.51 -9.63 -8.68
C VAL A 39 -6.86 -9.19 -9.23
N TYR A 40 -7.59 -8.33 -8.53
CA TYR A 40 -8.72 -7.61 -9.09
C TYR A 40 -8.74 -6.17 -8.61
N ASN A 41 -9.45 -5.32 -9.34
CA ASN A 41 -9.83 -3.99 -8.89
C ASN A 41 -11.35 -3.87 -8.85
N TRP A 42 -11.90 -3.39 -7.75
CA TRP A 42 -13.31 -3.06 -7.63
C TRP A 42 -13.48 -1.55 -7.69
N ASP A 43 -14.32 -1.09 -8.59
CA ASP A 43 -14.70 0.32 -8.72
C ASP A 43 -16.21 0.41 -8.98
N GLN A 44 -16.91 1.14 -8.11
CA GLN A 44 -18.35 1.42 -8.21
C GLN A 44 -19.23 0.23 -8.66
N GLY A 45 -18.97 -0.95 -8.13
CA GLY A 45 -19.76 -2.15 -8.42
C GLY A 45 -19.23 -3.03 -9.55
N VAL A 46 -18.09 -2.67 -10.16
CA VAL A 46 -17.45 -3.43 -11.25
C VAL A 46 -16.14 -4.05 -10.75
N CYS A 47 -15.99 -5.36 -10.92
CA CYS A 47 -14.75 -6.07 -10.63
C CYS A 47 -13.95 -6.25 -11.92
N TYR A 48 -12.78 -5.64 -12.00
CA TYR A 48 -11.81 -5.79 -13.07
C TYR A 48 -10.78 -6.86 -12.68
N LEU A 49 -10.99 -8.08 -13.15
CA LEU A 49 -10.18 -9.25 -12.81
C LEU A 49 -8.90 -9.26 -13.64
N LYS A 50 -7.75 -9.50 -13.01
CA LYS A 50 -6.41 -9.28 -13.61
C LYS A 50 -5.49 -10.47 -13.40
N THR A 51 -4.61 -10.70 -14.38
CA THR A 51 -3.66 -11.82 -14.35
C THR A 51 -2.53 -11.66 -13.33
N LYS A 52 -2.11 -10.42 -13.05
CA LYS A 52 -1.02 -10.12 -12.12
C LYS A 52 -1.13 -8.68 -11.61
N ARG A 53 -0.34 -8.34 -10.59
CA ARG A 53 -0.26 -7.00 -10.05
C ARG A 53 0.45 -6.07 -11.05
N GLY A 54 -0.28 -5.08 -11.56
CA GLY A 54 0.27 -3.98 -12.35
C GLY A 54 0.88 -2.88 -11.47
N GLN A 55 1.22 -1.75 -12.08
CA GLN A 55 1.60 -0.55 -11.34
C GLN A 55 0.40 -0.07 -10.51
N ALA A 56 0.64 0.23 -9.24
CA ALA A 56 -0.38 0.80 -8.36
C ALA A 56 -0.54 2.31 -8.66
N PHE A 57 -1.78 2.75 -8.82
CA PHE A 57 -2.17 4.14 -8.94
C PHE A 57 -3.17 4.50 -7.84
N PRO A 58 -3.08 5.69 -7.24
CA PRO A 58 -4.11 6.17 -6.32
C PRO A 58 -5.44 6.34 -7.07
N ALA A 59 -6.48 5.67 -6.58
CA ALA A 59 -7.81 5.70 -7.16
C ALA A 59 -8.85 5.73 -6.03
N PRO A 60 -9.15 6.92 -5.48
CA PRO A 60 -10.08 7.07 -4.36
C PRO A 60 -11.44 6.43 -4.64
N GLY A 61 -11.96 5.68 -3.68
CA GLY A 61 -13.24 4.97 -3.79
C GLY A 61 -13.15 3.56 -4.42
N THR A 62 -11.97 3.17 -4.92
CA THR A 62 -11.74 1.81 -5.43
C THR A 62 -11.17 0.89 -4.35
N VAL A 63 -11.29 -0.42 -4.56
CA VAL A 63 -10.65 -1.43 -3.72
C VAL A 63 -9.99 -2.48 -4.59
N SER A 64 -8.67 -2.61 -4.52
CA SER A 64 -7.97 -3.76 -5.11
C SER A 64 -7.99 -4.95 -4.16
N GLY A 65 -7.97 -6.16 -4.73
CA GLY A 65 -7.67 -7.37 -3.98
C GLY A 65 -6.62 -8.23 -4.67
N VAL A 66 -5.80 -8.92 -3.87
CA VAL A 66 -4.79 -9.87 -4.35
C VAL A 66 -5.07 -11.24 -3.77
N LEU A 67 -5.10 -12.26 -4.64
CA LEU A 67 -5.28 -13.65 -4.23
C LEU A 67 -3.93 -14.19 -3.80
N SER A 68 -3.83 -14.51 -2.51
CA SER A 68 -2.71 -15.29 -1.99
C SER A 68 -3.09 -16.77 -2.06
N ASN A 69 -2.28 -17.52 -2.79
CA ASN A 69 -2.29 -18.98 -2.85
C ASN A 69 -1.77 -19.63 -1.55
N ASP A 70 -1.21 -18.84 -0.65
CA ASP A 70 -0.71 -19.31 0.64
C ASP A 70 -1.72 -19.04 1.77
N PRO A 71 -2.29 -20.07 2.44
CA PRO A 71 -3.08 -19.90 3.66
C PRO A 71 -2.25 -19.39 4.85
N THR A 72 -0.93 -19.23 4.72
CA THR A 72 0.01 -18.88 5.81
C THR A 72 0.35 -17.38 5.88
N THR A 73 -0.18 -16.51 5.02
CA THR A 73 0.05 -15.05 5.09
C THR A 73 -0.84 -14.32 6.09
N LEU A 74 -1.30 -15.02 7.13
CA LEU A 74 -1.67 -14.40 8.42
C LEU A 74 -0.47 -14.23 9.35
N THR A 75 0.77 -14.34 8.86
CA THR A 75 1.89 -13.79 9.61
C THR A 75 1.77 -12.27 9.55
N PRO A 76 1.52 -11.58 10.69
CA PRO A 76 1.76 -10.15 10.74
C PRO A 76 3.20 -9.99 10.29
N THR A 77 3.46 -9.17 9.27
CA THR A 77 4.81 -8.65 9.08
C THR A 77 5.24 -8.16 10.47
N PRO A 78 6.39 -8.63 11.01
CA PRO A 78 6.82 -8.21 12.34
C PRO A 78 6.69 -6.69 12.39
N PRO A 79 6.06 -6.12 13.44
CA PRO A 79 5.73 -4.70 13.46
C PRO A 79 7.00 -3.93 13.13
N MET A 80 7.11 -3.41 11.91
CA MET A 80 8.28 -2.63 11.54
C MET A 80 8.02 -1.26 12.12
N ILE A 81 8.80 -0.88 13.12
CA ILE A 81 8.84 0.51 13.56
C ILE A 81 9.55 1.27 12.45
N GLY A 82 8.77 1.75 11.49
CA GLY A 82 9.23 2.75 10.55
C GLY A 82 9.48 4.03 11.34
N THR A 83 10.72 4.48 11.44
CA THR A 83 10.98 5.85 11.88
C THR A 83 11.07 6.70 10.64
N CYS A 84 10.26 7.75 10.55
CA CYS A 84 10.38 8.74 9.49
C CYS A 84 11.30 9.86 9.93
N SER A 85 12.27 10.21 9.09
CA SER A 85 12.92 11.51 9.20
C SER A 85 11.91 12.62 8.87
N VAL A 86 12.15 13.83 9.34
CA VAL A 86 11.36 15.01 8.97
C VAL A 86 12.30 16.05 8.40
N VAL A 87 11.99 16.52 7.19
CA VAL A 87 12.73 17.56 6.47
C VAL A 87 11.73 18.61 6.01
N THR A 88 11.83 19.82 6.57
CA THR A 88 10.97 20.95 6.21
C THR A 88 11.52 21.71 5.00
N GLY A 89 10.63 22.22 4.15
CA GLY A 89 11.00 23.08 3.04
C GLY A 89 11.60 22.35 1.84
N VAL A 90 11.42 21.03 1.75
CA VAL A 90 12.03 20.18 0.73
C VAL A 90 10.98 19.27 0.10
N ASP A 91 11.01 19.18 -1.23
CA ASP A 91 10.31 18.20 -2.04
C ASP A 91 11.31 17.24 -2.72
N TYR A 92 10.86 16.01 -2.93
CA TYR A 92 11.55 14.99 -3.70
C TYR A 92 10.68 14.63 -4.93
N PRO A 93 10.79 15.39 -6.04
CA PRO A 93 9.85 15.27 -7.15
C PRO A 93 9.87 13.88 -7.80
N GLY A 94 8.69 13.44 -8.23
CA GLY A 94 8.46 12.16 -8.89
C GLY A 94 8.45 10.96 -7.93
N ASN A 95 8.42 9.76 -8.53
CA ASN A 95 8.34 8.45 -7.86
C ASN A 95 7.10 8.24 -6.97
N ASP A 96 6.07 9.07 -7.15
CA ASP A 96 4.78 8.98 -6.47
C ASP A 96 4.08 7.67 -6.78
N ILE A 97 3.68 6.96 -5.73
CA ILE A 97 2.95 5.69 -5.82
C ILE A 97 1.56 5.80 -5.21
N LYS A 98 1.32 6.78 -4.33
CA LYS A 98 0.02 7.04 -3.73
C LYS A 98 -0.04 8.49 -3.23
N ALA A 99 -1.22 9.08 -3.23
CA ALA A 99 -1.49 10.33 -2.54
C ALA A 99 -2.58 10.11 -1.49
N THR A 100 -2.43 10.69 -0.30
CA THR A 100 -3.45 10.70 0.76
C THR A 100 -3.69 12.12 1.24
N LEU A 101 -4.89 12.42 1.70
CA LEU A 101 -5.21 13.72 2.29
C LEU A 101 -4.93 13.67 3.80
N GLN A 102 -4.10 14.58 4.28
CA GLN A 102 -3.81 14.75 5.70
C GLN A 102 -3.67 16.22 6.04
N HIS A 103 -4.37 16.67 7.08
CA HIS A 103 -4.23 18.04 7.59
C HIS A 103 -2.89 18.29 8.29
N ASP A 104 -2.14 17.23 8.60
CA ASP A 104 -0.88 17.30 9.33
C ASP A 104 0.15 16.38 8.66
N ALA A 105 1.30 16.95 8.32
CA ALA A 105 2.42 16.24 7.69
C ALA A 105 2.94 15.06 8.50
N THR A 106 2.78 15.07 9.83
CA THR A 106 3.20 13.95 10.71
C THR A 106 2.45 12.67 10.41
N LYS A 107 1.24 12.75 9.84
CA LYS A 107 0.41 11.59 9.49
C LYS A 107 0.86 10.90 8.20
N CYS A 108 1.60 11.59 7.33
CA CYS A 108 2.13 11.01 6.10
C CYS A 108 3.12 9.87 6.36
N CYS A 109 3.78 9.88 7.53
CA CYS A 109 4.67 8.80 7.94
C CYS A 109 3.90 7.48 8.11
N SER A 110 2.77 7.52 8.82
CA SER A 110 1.90 6.36 9.01
C SER A 110 1.28 5.90 7.69
N ASP A 111 0.87 6.84 6.84
CA ASP A 111 0.34 6.51 5.51
C ASP A 111 1.38 5.83 4.63
N CYS A 112 2.64 6.28 4.67
CA CYS A 112 3.75 5.66 3.97
C CYS A 112 4.03 4.25 4.50
N GLN A 113 4.08 4.05 5.82
CA GLN A 113 4.27 2.72 6.43
C GLN A 113 3.16 1.73 6.08
N ALA A 114 1.92 2.22 5.97
CA ALA A 114 0.78 1.43 5.54
C ALA A 114 0.73 1.16 4.03
N THR A 115 1.64 1.76 3.26
CA THR A 115 1.68 1.67 1.80
C THR A 115 2.85 0.80 1.35
N PRO A 116 2.61 -0.44 0.89
CA PRO A 116 3.67 -1.31 0.40
C PRO A 116 4.51 -0.64 -0.70
N GLY A 117 5.82 -0.64 -0.52
CA GLY A 117 6.76 -0.02 -1.45
C GLY A 117 6.99 1.48 -1.23
N CYS A 118 6.34 2.11 -0.25
CA CYS A 118 6.66 3.49 0.11
C CYS A 118 7.98 3.57 0.88
N GLN A 119 8.87 4.45 0.43
CA GLN A 119 10.18 4.70 1.05
C GLN A 119 10.32 6.12 1.58
N LEU A 120 9.48 7.05 1.12
CA LEU A 120 9.43 8.42 1.59
C LEU A 120 8.07 9.04 1.29
N TYR A 121 7.77 10.14 1.94
CA TYR A 121 6.63 11.00 1.61
C TYR A 121 7.08 12.44 1.40
N ASN A 122 6.30 13.18 0.63
CA ASN A 122 6.33 14.64 0.61
C ASN A 122 4.93 15.16 0.94
N TRP A 123 4.79 15.98 1.99
CA TRP A 123 3.54 16.63 2.32
C TRP A 123 3.55 18.06 1.79
N PHE A 124 2.49 18.46 1.09
CA PHE A 124 2.30 19.83 0.65
C PHE A 124 0.80 20.13 0.53
N ASP A 125 0.39 21.27 1.07
CA ASP A 125 -0.99 21.79 0.96
C ASP A 125 -2.09 20.76 1.33
N GLY A 126 -1.86 20.02 2.43
CA GLY A 126 -2.82 19.02 2.91
C GLY A 126 -2.77 17.65 2.22
N VAL A 127 -1.81 17.43 1.31
CA VAL A 127 -1.66 16.18 0.56
C VAL A 127 -0.32 15.51 0.90
N CYS A 128 -0.35 14.24 1.30
CA CYS A 128 0.82 13.37 1.39
C CYS A 128 1.06 12.65 0.07
N TYR A 129 2.13 12.98 -0.60
CA TYR A 129 2.64 12.30 -1.78
C TYR A 129 3.61 11.19 -1.34
N LEU A 130 3.12 9.96 -1.33
CA LEU A 130 3.86 8.75 -0.94
C LEU A 130 4.66 8.25 -2.13
N LYS A 131 5.95 8.00 -1.93
CA LYS A 131 6.90 7.76 -3.01
C LYS A 131 7.68 6.47 -2.79
N SER A 132 8.02 5.80 -3.89
CA SER A 132 8.74 4.52 -3.88
C SER A 132 10.25 4.65 -3.80
N LYS A 133 10.81 5.82 -4.13
CA LYS A 133 12.25 6.06 -4.17
C LYS A 133 12.57 7.53 -3.97
N GLN A 134 13.62 7.81 -3.20
CA GLN A 134 14.10 9.18 -2.99
C GLN A 134 14.74 9.73 -4.26
N GLY A 135 14.18 10.84 -4.75
CA GLY A 135 14.74 11.63 -5.86
C GLY A 135 15.75 12.68 -5.38
N PRO A 136 16.19 13.58 -6.28
CA PRO A 136 16.93 14.77 -5.88
C PRO A 136 16.08 15.66 -4.95
N ALA A 137 16.73 16.32 -3.99
CA ALA A 137 16.05 17.27 -3.11
C ALA A 137 15.88 18.63 -3.81
N THR A 138 14.67 19.17 -3.78
CA THR A 138 14.33 20.49 -4.33
C THR A 138 13.73 21.37 -3.22
N PRO A 139 14.16 22.63 -3.05
CA PRO A 139 13.52 23.53 -2.10
C PRO A 139 12.05 23.81 -2.47
N LEU A 140 11.14 23.64 -1.51
CA LEU A 140 9.72 23.97 -1.65
C LEU A 140 9.18 24.52 -0.33
N ALA A 141 8.90 25.82 -0.28
CA ALA A 141 8.38 26.47 0.93
C ALA A 141 7.01 25.87 1.32
N GLY A 142 6.84 25.50 2.59
CA GLY A 142 5.62 24.88 3.10
C GLY A 142 5.53 23.36 2.92
N ALA A 143 6.48 22.74 2.21
CA ALA A 143 6.56 21.29 2.12
C ALA A 143 7.17 20.67 3.38
N VAL A 144 6.76 19.44 3.69
CA VAL A 144 7.38 18.61 4.74
C VAL A 144 7.58 17.20 4.19
N SER A 145 8.84 16.84 3.99
CA SER A 145 9.24 15.51 3.53
C SER A 145 9.67 14.60 4.68
N GLY A 146 9.66 13.30 4.43
CA GLY A 146 10.25 12.32 5.34
C GLY A 146 10.62 11.01 4.68
N VAL A 147 11.77 10.46 5.03
CA VAL A 147 12.25 9.15 4.54
C VAL A 147 11.96 8.09 5.59
N VAL A 148 11.34 6.99 5.17
CA VAL A 148 10.96 5.88 6.05
C VAL A 148 12.12 4.92 6.16
N SER A 149 12.64 4.77 7.39
CA SER A 149 13.63 3.75 7.70
C SER A 149 12.94 2.54 8.30
N TYR A 150 12.92 1.42 7.58
CA TYR A 150 12.43 0.15 8.10
C TYR A 150 13.54 -0.56 8.87
N LYS A 151 13.49 -0.51 10.21
CA LYS A 151 14.30 -1.42 11.04
C LYS A 151 13.44 -2.63 11.44
N PRO A 152 13.94 -3.87 11.29
CA PRO A 152 13.30 -5.01 11.90
C PRO A 152 13.22 -4.76 13.42
N VAL A 153 12.03 -4.87 14.00
CA VAL A 153 11.94 -4.92 15.47
C VAL A 153 12.68 -6.16 15.93
N PRO A 154 13.63 -6.06 16.89
CA PRO A 154 14.27 -7.23 17.44
C PRO A 154 13.20 -8.12 18.07
N THR A 155 13.08 -9.35 17.54
CA THR A 155 12.16 -10.35 18.06
C THR A 155 12.45 -10.58 19.55
N PRO A 156 11.46 -10.45 20.45
CA PRO A 156 11.68 -10.84 21.84
C PRO A 156 12.04 -12.33 21.87
N SER A 157 13.17 -12.65 22.50
CA SER A 157 13.64 -14.02 22.68
C SER A 157 12.54 -14.83 23.39
N PRO A 158 12.14 -16.00 22.88
CA PRO A 158 11.16 -16.83 23.56
C PRO A 158 11.68 -17.19 24.97
N PRO A 159 10.82 -17.17 26.00
CA PRO A 159 11.21 -17.63 27.33
C PRO A 159 11.64 -19.11 27.25
N PRO A 160 12.63 -19.53 28.06
CA PRO A 160 13.09 -20.91 28.06
C PRO A 160 11.93 -21.85 28.40
N VAL A 161 11.76 -22.88 27.57
CA VAL A 161 10.78 -23.94 27.80
C VAL A 161 11.14 -24.68 29.09
N PRO A 162 10.24 -24.79 30.08
CA PRO A 162 10.49 -25.62 31.25
C PRO A 162 10.57 -27.09 30.83
N THR A 163 11.66 -27.75 31.24
CA THR A 163 11.93 -29.17 30.97
C THR A 163 11.06 -30.04 31.90
N PRO A 164 10.49 -31.17 31.43
CA PRO A 164 9.68 -32.07 32.26
C PRO A 164 10.45 -32.75 33.39
#